data_AF-A0AB73P3J3-F1
#
_entry.id   AF-A0AB73P3J3-F1
#
_cell.length_a   1.000
_cell.length_b   1.000
_cell.length_c   1.000
_cell.angle_alpha   90.00
_cell.angle_beta   90.00
_cell.angle_gamma   90.00
#
_symmetry.space_group_name_H-M   'P 1'
#
loop_
_entity.id
_entity.type
_entity.pdbx_description
1 polymer ?
#
loop_
_entity_poly.entity_id
_entity_poly.type
_entity_poly.pdbx_seq_one_letter_code
_entity_poly.pdbx_strand_id
1 'polypeptide(L)'
;MSTPFPIDQEPPRDVLAGEYVLGLLSAEERLAAEQRIATDGQFAQAVLQWQELLAPLLEEIVAQTPPDQVWVRVRQALGFDTPLRAVPSAAPVSTTAPAAPLWNSVRFWRWASVGGLATAAVCVLALLNLRTPPAPVQPPHTGEVVQTPVTPPATNPPAATGIAMTSTLATEDGRPGYVALMDADKHTITVTPLDRTATADKVPELWLITPDGKAHSMGTFDDQRARRAQIPDQLMPMLSNEAILAVTLEPPGGAPGGVATGTVVAKGGISTLAMAP
;
A
#
# COMPACT_ATOMS: atom_id res chain seq x y z
N MET A 1 29.46 -32.83 -9.41
CA MET A 1 28.84 -33.34 -8.17
C MET A 1 27.43 -32.82 -8.16
N SER A 2 26.47 -33.61 -8.66
CA SER A 2 25.07 -33.25 -8.65
C SER A 2 24.55 -33.40 -7.22
N THR A 3 24.20 -32.30 -6.57
CA THR A 3 23.36 -32.33 -5.39
C THR A 3 22.03 -32.97 -5.80
N PRO A 4 21.63 -34.11 -5.21
CA PRO A 4 20.34 -34.70 -5.51
C PRO A 4 19.23 -33.71 -5.16
N PHE A 5 18.22 -33.59 -6.01
CA PHE A 5 16.96 -32.96 -5.60
C PHE A 5 16.49 -33.66 -4.32
N PRO A 6 16.20 -32.93 -3.23
CA PRO A 6 15.70 -33.52 -2.00
C PRO A 6 14.26 -33.99 -2.22
N ILE A 7 14.09 -35.19 -2.79
CA ILE A 7 12.79 -35.85 -3.01
C ILE A 7 12.16 -36.33 -1.68
N ASP A 8 12.87 -36.17 -0.57
CA ASP A 8 12.44 -36.52 0.78
C ASP A 8 11.59 -35.42 1.45
N GLN A 9 11.36 -34.28 0.79
CA GLN A 9 10.38 -33.31 1.23
C GLN A 9 9.00 -33.71 0.71
N GLU A 10 8.07 -34.01 1.62
CA GLU A 10 6.66 -34.18 1.29
C GLU A 10 6.21 -32.98 0.43
N PRO A 11 5.63 -33.19 -0.77
CA PRO A 11 5.17 -32.07 -1.58
C PRO A 11 4.19 -31.21 -0.75
N PRO A 12 4.22 -29.88 -0.89
CA PRO A 12 3.25 -29.01 -0.23
C PRO A 12 1.85 -29.58 -0.45
N ARG A 13 1.06 -29.71 0.63
CA ARG A 13 -0.20 -30.47 0.64
C ARG A 13 -1.25 -30.03 -0.39
N ASP A 14 -1.04 -28.92 -1.10
CA ASP A 14 -1.94 -28.40 -2.13
C ASP A 14 -1.32 -28.53 -3.53
N VAL A 15 -1.76 -29.55 -4.26
CA VAL A 15 -1.35 -29.85 -5.65
C VAL A 15 -1.82 -28.76 -6.62
N LEU A 16 -2.99 -28.16 -6.35
CA LEU A 16 -3.56 -27.10 -7.19
C LEU A 16 -2.66 -25.86 -7.23
N ALA A 17 -1.95 -25.56 -6.12
CA ALA A 17 -0.96 -24.50 -6.09
C ALA A 17 0.22 -24.78 -7.03
N GLY A 18 0.66 -26.04 -7.13
CA GLY A 18 1.70 -26.46 -8.06
C GLY A 18 1.25 -26.35 -9.52
N GLU A 19 0.02 -26.77 -9.82
CA GLU A 19 -0.58 -26.63 -11.17
C GLU A 19 -0.73 -25.17 -11.58
N TYR A 20 -1.08 -24.29 -10.64
CA TYR A 20 -1.10 -22.85 -10.87
C TYR A 20 0.29 -22.31 -11.23
N VAL A 21 1.32 -22.64 -10.45
CA VAL A 21 2.70 -22.18 -10.66
C VAL A 21 3.28 -22.67 -11.99
N LEU A 22 3.00 -23.93 -12.35
CA LEU A 22 3.41 -24.52 -13.63
C LEU A 22 2.57 -24.02 -14.81
N GLY A 23 1.49 -23.27 -14.56
CA GLY A 23 0.61 -22.73 -15.59
C GLY A 23 -0.23 -23.77 -16.32
N LEU A 24 -0.57 -24.88 -15.64
CA LEU A 24 -1.34 -25.99 -16.21
C LEU A 24 -2.86 -25.80 -16.13
N LEU A 25 -3.31 -24.80 -15.36
CA LEU A 25 -4.73 -24.49 -15.17
C LEU A 25 -5.36 -23.83 -16.40
N SER A 26 -6.64 -24.13 -16.64
CA SER A 26 -7.45 -23.37 -17.60
C SER A 26 -7.65 -21.91 -17.14
N ALA A 27 -8.14 -21.05 -18.03
CA ALA A 27 -8.35 -19.63 -17.70
C ALA A 27 -9.32 -19.42 -16.52
N GLU A 28 -10.37 -20.24 -16.42
CA GLU A 28 -11.35 -20.17 -15.33
C GLU A 28 -10.75 -20.65 -14.00
N GLU A 29 -10.08 -21.79 -14.01
CA GLU A 29 -9.40 -22.35 -12.83
C GLU A 29 -8.28 -21.44 -12.34
N ARG A 30 -7.55 -20.81 -13.26
CA ARG A 30 -6.52 -19.83 -12.94
C ARG A 30 -7.13 -18.61 -12.23
N LEU A 31 -8.26 -18.10 -12.72
CA LEU A 31 -8.95 -16.97 -12.09
C LEU A 31 -9.46 -17.33 -10.69
N ALA A 32 -9.98 -18.55 -10.51
CA ALA A 32 -10.37 -19.07 -9.21
C ALA A 32 -9.17 -19.22 -8.27
N ALA A 33 -8.03 -19.71 -8.77
CA ALA A 33 -6.79 -19.79 -8.02
C ALA A 33 -6.26 -18.41 -7.63
N GLU A 34 -6.34 -17.41 -8.51
CA GLU A 34 -5.94 -16.02 -8.23
C GLU A 34 -6.82 -15.38 -7.14
N GLN A 35 -8.14 -15.59 -7.20
CA GLN A 35 -9.06 -15.17 -6.13
C GLN A 35 -8.74 -15.87 -4.82
N ARG A 36 -8.43 -17.17 -4.86
CA ARG A 36 -8.05 -17.94 -3.68
C ARG A 36 -6.72 -17.46 -3.10
N ILE A 37 -5.71 -17.14 -3.92
CA ILE A 37 -4.44 -16.55 -3.46
C ILE A 37 -4.71 -15.23 -2.71
N ALA A 38 -5.67 -14.42 -3.15
CA ALA A 38 -6.01 -13.16 -2.51
C ALA A 38 -6.76 -13.31 -1.17
N THR A 39 -7.39 -14.46 -0.92
CA THR A 39 -8.32 -14.66 0.21
C THR A 39 -7.87 -15.73 1.20
N ASP A 40 -7.09 -16.72 0.76
CA ASP A 40 -6.57 -17.86 1.53
C ASP A 40 -5.05 -17.75 1.67
N GLY A 41 -4.61 -17.29 2.83
CA GLY A 41 -3.18 -17.14 3.14
C GLY A 41 -2.42 -18.46 3.16
N GLN A 42 -3.06 -19.59 3.48
CA GLN A 42 -2.40 -20.90 3.46
C GLN A 42 -2.14 -21.35 2.01
N PHE A 43 -3.11 -21.13 1.13
CA PHE A 43 -2.93 -21.39 -0.30
C PHE A 43 -1.86 -20.48 -0.92
N ALA A 44 -1.85 -19.19 -0.56
CA ALA A 44 -0.81 -18.26 -1.00
C ALA A 44 0.60 -18.71 -0.56
N GLN A 45 0.74 -19.20 0.67
CA GLN A 45 2.01 -19.78 1.15
C GLN A 45 2.40 -21.05 0.39
N ALA A 46 1.43 -21.92 0.06
CA ALA A 46 1.71 -23.10 -0.77
C ALA A 46 2.20 -22.71 -2.18
N VAL A 47 1.61 -21.68 -2.79
CA VAL A 47 2.06 -21.13 -4.08
C VAL A 47 3.50 -20.59 -4.00
N LEU A 48 3.84 -19.86 -2.93
CA LEU A 48 5.21 -19.40 -2.69
C LEU A 48 6.20 -20.56 -2.52
N GLN A 49 5.85 -21.57 -1.74
CA GLN A 49 6.68 -22.77 -1.54
C GLN A 49 6.94 -23.48 -2.88
N TRP A 50 5.92 -23.64 -3.72
CA TRP A 50 6.07 -24.21 -5.05
C TRP A 50 6.99 -23.37 -5.94
N GLN A 51 6.90 -22.04 -5.89
CA GLN A 51 7.82 -21.15 -6.63
C GLN A 51 9.26 -21.30 -6.15
N GLU A 52 9.49 -21.33 -4.84
CA GLU A 52 10.83 -21.51 -4.25
C GLU A 52 11.44 -22.87 -4.61
N LEU A 53 10.62 -23.93 -4.58
CA LEU A 53 11.04 -25.28 -4.96
C LEU A 53 11.45 -25.38 -6.44
N LEU A 54 10.76 -24.65 -7.32
CA LEU A 54 10.99 -24.68 -8.77
C LEU A 54 12.00 -23.63 -9.25
N ALA A 55 12.29 -22.59 -8.47
CA ALA A 55 13.21 -21.52 -8.83
C ALA A 55 14.60 -21.99 -9.29
N PRO A 56 15.24 -23.00 -8.66
CA PRO A 56 16.55 -23.49 -9.12
C PRO A 56 16.55 -24.03 -10.55
N LEU A 57 15.42 -24.54 -11.06
CA LEU A 57 15.32 -25.00 -12.46
C LEU A 57 15.50 -23.86 -13.46
N LEU A 58 15.21 -22.61 -13.05
CA LEU A 58 15.42 -21.43 -13.90
C LEU A 58 16.90 -21.14 -14.12
N GLU A 59 17.79 -21.57 -13.21
CA GLU A 59 19.24 -21.37 -13.34
C GLU A 59 19.85 -22.25 -14.45
N GLU A 60 19.19 -23.35 -14.80
CA GLU A 60 19.61 -24.23 -15.90
C GLU A 60 19.27 -23.66 -17.29
N ILE A 61 18.42 -22.62 -17.35
CA ILE A 61 17.99 -22.01 -18.60
C ILE A 61 19.04 -21.03 -19.10
N VAL A 62 19.60 -21.29 -20.28
CA VAL A 62 20.57 -20.41 -20.94
C VAL A 62 19.90 -19.08 -21.34
N ALA A 63 20.45 -17.97 -20.86
CA ALA A 63 19.97 -16.64 -21.21
C ALA A 63 20.12 -16.37 -22.72
N GLN A 64 19.04 -15.88 -23.34
CA GLN A 64 19.05 -15.42 -24.72
C GLN A 64 18.78 -13.93 -24.78
N THR A 65 19.60 -13.20 -25.53
CA THR A 65 19.43 -11.75 -25.72
C THR A 65 18.21 -11.49 -26.62
N PRO A 66 17.15 -10.83 -26.13
CA PRO A 66 16.03 -10.45 -26.98
C PRO A 66 16.46 -9.33 -27.96
N PRO A 67 15.82 -9.21 -29.13
CA PRO A 67 16.06 -8.08 -30.04
C PRO A 67 15.77 -6.73 -29.38
N ASP A 68 16.58 -5.70 -29.66
CA ASP A 68 16.51 -4.37 -29.01
C ASP A 68 15.11 -3.73 -29.05
N GLN A 69 14.38 -3.97 -30.14
CA GLN A 69 13.01 -3.45 -30.33
C GLN A 69 11.99 -3.97 -29.30
N VAL A 70 12.23 -5.14 -28.69
CA VAL A 70 11.31 -5.72 -27.69
C VAL A 70 11.22 -4.80 -26.49
N TRP A 71 12.35 -4.27 -26.02
CA TRP A 71 12.36 -3.39 -24.85
C TRP A 71 11.70 -2.04 -25.13
N VAL A 72 11.90 -1.50 -26.33
CA VAL A 72 11.20 -0.28 -26.78
C VAL A 72 9.69 -0.49 -26.80
N ARG A 73 9.20 -1.62 -27.33
CA ARG A 73 7.76 -1.93 -27.34
C ARG A 73 7.18 -2.10 -25.95
N VAL A 74 7.88 -2.76 -25.04
CA VAL A 74 7.43 -2.93 -23.64
C VAL A 74 7.28 -1.57 -22.96
N ARG A 75 8.27 -0.68 -23.10
CA ARG A 75 8.18 0.67 -22.52
C ARG A 75 7.01 1.48 -23.08
N GLN A 76 6.79 1.40 -24.39
CA GLN A 76 5.66 2.06 -25.05
C GLN A 76 4.32 1.50 -24.57
N ALA A 77 4.18 0.17 -24.48
CA ALA A 77 2.96 -0.49 -24.01
C ALA A 77 2.63 -0.15 -22.54
N LEU A 78 3.66 0.01 -21.70
CA LEU A 78 3.54 0.44 -20.31
C LEU A 78 3.41 1.97 -20.16
N GLY A 79 3.42 2.72 -21.26
CA GLY A 79 3.22 4.17 -21.26
C GLY A 79 4.41 5.00 -20.77
N PHE A 80 5.57 4.38 -20.53
CA PHE A 80 6.77 5.08 -20.03
C PHE A 80 7.36 6.10 -21.02
N ASP A 81 7.00 6.01 -22.30
CA ASP A 81 7.43 6.91 -23.37
C ASP A 81 6.39 7.99 -23.71
N THR A 82 5.23 8.01 -23.04
CA THR A 82 4.19 9.02 -23.30
C THR A 82 4.46 10.26 -22.45
N PRO A 83 4.90 11.41 -23.01
CA PRO A 83 4.92 12.65 -22.25
C PRO A 83 3.48 12.96 -21.82
N LEU A 84 3.26 13.17 -20.52
CA LEU A 84 1.95 13.54 -19.97
C LEU A 84 1.36 14.67 -20.81
N ARG A 85 0.22 14.39 -21.48
CA ARG A 85 -0.39 15.30 -22.43
C ARG A 85 -0.76 16.59 -21.70
N ALA A 86 -0.08 17.68 -22.02
CA ALA A 86 -0.55 19.00 -21.66
C ALA A 86 -1.94 19.19 -22.30
N VAL A 87 -2.94 19.47 -21.47
CA VAL A 87 -4.30 19.77 -21.89
C VAL A 87 -4.24 20.91 -22.92
N PRO A 88 -4.81 20.75 -24.13
CA PRO A 88 -4.73 21.80 -25.14
C PRO A 88 -5.60 22.98 -24.69
N SER A 89 -4.97 24.08 -24.28
CA SER A 89 -5.64 25.39 -24.24
C SER A 89 -5.68 25.94 -25.67
N ALA A 90 -6.83 26.50 -26.05
CA ALA A 90 -7.12 26.99 -27.40
C ALA A 90 -6.07 27.98 -27.95
N ALA A 91 -5.94 28.02 -29.28
CA ALA A 91 -4.89 28.68 -30.05
C ALA A 91 -4.63 30.17 -29.71
N PRO A 92 -3.39 30.67 -29.85
CA PRO A 92 -3.04 32.04 -29.48
C PRO A 92 -3.23 33.02 -30.64
N VAL A 93 -3.83 34.17 -30.35
CA VAL A 93 -3.60 35.42 -31.10
C VAL A 93 -2.20 35.94 -30.74
N SER A 94 -1.37 36.21 -31.74
CA SER A 94 -0.01 36.70 -31.57
C SER A 94 0.01 38.17 -31.15
N THR A 95 0.41 38.47 -29.91
CA THR A 95 1.01 39.76 -29.54
C THR A 95 2.06 39.55 -28.45
N THR A 96 3.32 39.89 -28.78
CA THR A 96 4.48 40.18 -27.92
C THR A 96 4.90 39.14 -26.88
N ALA A 97 6.11 38.60 -27.06
CA ALA A 97 6.77 37.64 -26.18
C ALA A 97 6.81 38.11 -24.71
N PRO A 98 6.37 37.30 -23.73
CA PRO A 98 6.70 37.55 -22.34
C PRO A 98 8.14 37.09 -22.07
N ALA A 99 8.83 37.83 -21.20
CA ALA A 99 10.18 37.54 -20.75
C ALA A 99 10.35 36.08 -20.33
N ALA A 100 11.48 35.48 -20.73
CA ALA A 100 11.85 34.12 -20.34
C ALA A 100 11.70 33.96 -18.82
N PRO A 101 11.01 32.90 -18.35
CA PRO A 101 10.68 32.75 -16.95
C PRO A 101 11.96 32.62 -16.14
N LEU A 102 12.06 33.43 -15.08
CA LEU A 102 13.15 33.44 -14.10
C LEU A 102 13.47 32.05 -13.53
N TRP A 103 12.52 31.12 -13.67
CA TRP A 103 12.62 29.69 -13.36
C TRP A 103 13.74 28.95 -14.11
N ASN A 104 14.08 29.39 -15.32
CA ASN A 104 15.15 28.77 -16.13
C ASN A 104 16.52 29.44 -15.89
N SER A 105 16.63 30.33 -14.91
CA SER A 105 17.88 31.02 -14.55
C SER A 105 18.50 30.42 -13.30
N VAL A 106 19.64 29.74 -13.45
CA VAL A 106 20.43 29.20 -12.33
C VAL A 106 20.91 30.32 -11.39
N ARG A 107 21.02 31.57 -11.88
CA ARG A 107 21.36 32.73 -11.07
C ARG A 107 20.18 33.19 -10.20
N PHE A 108 18.94 33.04 -10.66
CA PHE A 108 17.74 33.31 -9.85
C PHE A 108 17.64 32.32 -8.69
N TRP A 109 17.84 31.02 -8.96
CA TRP A 109 17.85 29.99 -7.92
C TRP A 109 18.95 30.17 -6.87
N ARG A 110 20.10 30.76 -7.24
CA ARG A 110 21.17 31.06 -6.28
C ARG A 110 20.86 32.20 -5.32
N TRP A 111 19.93 33.10 -5.66
CA TRP A 111 19.52 34.20 -4.78
C TRP A 111 18.19 33.94 -4.06
N ALA A 112 17.34 33.04 -4.58
CA ALA A 112 16.10 32.62 -3.91
C ALA A 112 16.34 31.93 -2.55
N SER A 113 17.49 31.26 -2.36
CA SER A 113 17.85 30.62 -1.09
C SER A 113 18.09 31.60 0.08
N VAL A 114 18.33 32.89 -0.21
CA VAL A 114 18.61 33.91 0.82
C VAL A 114 17.33 34.63 1.28
N GLY A 115 16.24 34.58 0.51
CA GLY A 115 14.98 35.32 0.79
C GLY A 115 13.81 34.51 1.34
N GLY A 116 13.91 33.18 1.40
CA GLY A 116 12.78 32.26 1.67
C GLY A 116 12.28 32.15 3.12
N LEU A 117 12.72 32.99 4.06
CA LEU A 117 12.37 32.84 5.48
C LEU A 117 11.09 33.58 5.94
N ALA A 118 10.39 34.32 5.07
CA ALA A 118 9.34 35.25 5.52
C ALA A 118 7.90 35.06 4.96
N THR A 119 7.65 34.23 3.94
CA THR A 119 6.35 34.27 3.20
C THR A 119 5.48 33.00 3.27
N ALA A 120 5.88 31.96 4.00
CA ALA A 120 5.14 30.68 4.05
C ALA A 120 3.83 30.72 4.87
N ALA A 121 3.61 31.74 5.70
CA ALA A 121 2.50 31.75 6.66
C ALA A 121 1.12 32.11 6.08
N VAL A 122 1.04 32.77 4.91
CA VAL A 122 -0.22 33.39 4.44
C VAL A 122 -1.03 32.50 3.50
N CYS A 123 -0.40 31.59 2.73
CA CYS A 123 -1.10 30.78 1.73
C CYS A 123 -1.85 29.57 2.31
N VAL A 124 -1.45 29.05 3.48
CA VAL A 124 -2.10 27.90 4.12
C VAL A 124 -3.51 28.26 4.64
N LEU A 125 -3.72 29.50 5.06
CA LEU A 125 -5.00 29.99 5.59
C LEU A 125 -6.09 30.19 4.52
N ALA A 126 -5.70 30.47 3.27
CA ALA A 126 -6.67 30.74 2.20
C ALA A 126 -7.27 29.46 1.58
N LEU A 127 -6.53 28.34 1.60
CA LEU A 127 -6.97 27.09 0.97
C LEU A 127 -7.89 26.23 1.85
N LEU A 128 -8.00 26.54 3.15
CA LEU A 128 -8.88 25.82 4.08
C LEU A 128 -10.37 26.19 3.95
N ASN A 129 -10.73 27.23 3.20
CA ASN A 129 -12.09 27.80 3.23
C ASN A 129 -13.02 27.45 2.05
N LEU A 130 -12.60 26.67 1.06
CA LEU A 130 -13.43 26.45 -0.14
C LEU A 130 -13.46 24.99 -0.61
N ARG A 131 -14.19 24.12 0.10
CA ARG A 131 -14.71 22.87 -0.48
C ARG A 131 -16.14 22.61 -0.02
N THR A 132 -17.09 22.75 -0.94
CA THR A 132 -18.47 22.29 -0.81
C THR A 132 -18.54 20.77 -1.07
N PRO A 133 -19.27 19.98 -0.25
CA PRO A 133 -19.46 18.55 -0.50
C PRO A 133 -20.51 18.28 -1.61
N PRO A 134 -20.35 17.21 -2.43
CA PRO A 134 -21.36 16.78 -3.38
C PRO A 134 -22.54 16.06 -2.68
N ALA A 135 -23.76 16.26 -3.19
CA ALA A 135 -24.97 15.64 -2.65
C ALA A 135 -25.02 14.11 -2.92
N PRO A 136 -25.60 13.32 -2.00
CA PRO A 136 -25.67 11.86 -2.13
C PRO A 136 -26.71 11.43 -3.17
N VAL A 137 -26.32 10.54 -4.09
CA VAL A 137 -27.19 9.87 -5.05
C VAL A 137 -27.67 8.55 -4.41
N GLN A 138 -28.97 8.37 -4.24
CA GLN A 138 -29.57 7.12 -3.73
C GLN A 138 -29.56 6.03 -4.83
N PRO A 139 -29.18 4.78 -4.53
CA PRO A 139 -29.36 3.66 -5.45
C PRO A 139 -30.82 3.16 -5.46
N PRO A 140 -31.37 2.74 -6.62
CA PRO A 140 -32.73 2.20 -6.73
C PRO A 140 -32.88 0.79 -6.15
N HIS A 141 -34.07 0.51 -5.62
CA HIS A 141 -34.46 -0.73 -4.98
C HIS A 141 -34.73 -1.90 -5.95
N THR A 142 -34.41 -3.11 -5.46
CA THR A 142 -35.03 -4.43 -5.66
C THR A 142 -34.80 -5.20 -6.97
N GLY A 143 -34.16 -6.36 -6.80
CA GLY A 143 -34.36 -7.57 -7.59
C GLY A 143 -34.00 -8.77 -6.73
N GLU A 144 -35.02 -9.46 -6.21
CA GLU A 144 -34.96 -10.64 -5.35
C GLU A 144 -34.35 -11.83 -6.12
N VAL A 145 -33.29 -12.45 -5.57
CA VAL A 145 -32.83 -13.77 -6.05
C VAL A 145 -32.83 -14.73 -4.87
N VAL A 146 -33.77 -15.67 -4.95
CA VAL A 146 -33.96 -16.80 -4.05
C VAL A 146 -32.65 -17.59 -3.92
N GLN A 147 -32.06 -17.65 -2.73
CA GLN A 147 -31.02 -18.63 -2.39
C GLN A 147 -31.65 -19.83 -1.71
N THR A 148 -31.42 -21.03 -2.27
CA THR A 148 -31.66 -22.30 -1.57
C THR A 148 -30.49 -22.58 -0.61
N PRO A 149 -30.73 -23.13 0.59
CA PRO A 149 -29.67 -23.34 1.56
C PRO A 149 -28.91 -24.65 1.27
N VAL A 150 -27.59 -24.56 1.13
CA VAL A 150 -26.69 -25.72 1.28
C VAL A 150 -25.89 -25.51 2.56
N THR A 151 -25.93 -26.49 3.46
CA THR A 151 -25.26 -26.44 4.77
C THR A 151 -23.76 -26.75 4.61
N PRO A 152 -22.82 -25.85 4.98
CA PRO A 152 -21.40 -26.18 5.09
C PRO A 152 -21.11 -26.91 6.41
N PRO A 153 -20.12 -27.81 6.47
CA PRO A 153 -19.65 -28.41 7.71
C PRO A 153 -18.99 -27.35 8.60
N ALA A 154 -19.27 -27.41 9.89
CA ALA A 154 -18.78 -26.47 10.89
C ALA A 154 -17.24 -26.54 11.03
N THR A 155 -16.54 -25.63 10.36
CA THR A 155 -15.27 -25.10 10.83
C THR A 155 -15.55 -23.71 11.36
N ASN A 156 -15.45 -23.52 12.67
CA ASN A 156 -15.57 -22.20 13.30
C ASN A 156 -14.70 -21.19 12.53
N PRO A 157 -15.28 -20.20 11.83
CA PRO A 157 -14.53 -19.05 11.40
C PRO A 157 -13.97 -18.39 12.67
N PRO A 158 -12.71 -17.91 12.72
CA PRO A 158 -12.39 -16.91 13.72
C PRO A 158 -13.40 -15.78 13.52
N ALA A 159 -14.22 -15.54 14.54
CA ALA A 159 -15.30 -14.59 14.46
C ALA A 159 -14.73 -13.22 14.05
N ALA A 160 -15.08 -12.76 12.86
CA ALA A 160 -14.97 -11.37 12.48
C ALA A 160 -16.04 -10.60 13.26
N THR A 161 -15.83 -10.51 14.58
CA THR A 161 -16.61 -9.66 15.48
C THR A 161 -15.74 -8.44 15.71
N GLY A 162 -16.09 -7.35 15.03
CA GLY A 162 -15.28 -6.15 14.91
C GLY A 162 -15.74 -5.28 13.76
N ILE A 163 -15.98 -3.98 13.99
CA ILE A 163 -15.87 -3.00 12.90
C ILE A 163 -14.43 -3.07 12.39
N ALA A 164 -14.24 -3.67 11.22
CA ALA A 164 -12.93 -3.78 10.60
C ALA A 164 -12.58 -2.42 9.96
N MET A 165 -11.39 -1.90 10.25
CA MET A 165 -10.85 -0.73 9.57
C MET A 165 -9.51 -1.11 8.94
N THR A 166 -9.17 -0.46 7.83
CA THR A 166 -7.93 -0.70 7.11
C THR A 166 -7.22 0.61 6.78
N SER A 167 -5.91 0.55 6.65
CA SER A 167 -5.09 1.64 6.10
C SER A 167 -3.93 1.06 5.30
N THR A 168 -3.78 1.53 4.06
CA THR A 168 -2.57 1.30 3.28
C THR A 168 -1.68 2.52 3.42
N LEU A 169 -0.53 2.35 4.08
CA LEU A 169 0.43 3.43 4.29
C LEU A 169 1.41 3.42 3.13
N ALA A 170 1.35 4.47 2.31
CA ALA A 170 2.23 4.65 1.17
C ALA A 170 3.51 5.41 1.56
N THR A 171 4.62 5.04 0.93
CA THR A 171 5.89 5.77 0.98
C THR A 171 5.78 7.09 0.20
N GLU A 172 6.82 7.93 0.29
CA GLU A 172 6.86 9.22 -0.43
C GLU A 172 6.71 9.03 -1.95
N ASP A 173 7.22 7.93 -2.50
CA ASP A 173 7.10 7.57 -3.92
C ASP A 173 5.70 7.03 -4.30
N GLY A 174 4.78 6.90 -3.36
CA GLY A 174 3.43 6.37 -3.57
C GLY A 174 3.31 4.85 -3.58
N ARG A 175 4.40 4.11 -3.31
CA ARG A 175 4.38 2.64 -3.18
C ARG A 175 3.85 2.24 -1.80
N PRO A 176 3.09 1.15 -1.67
CA PRO A 176 2.60 0.71 -0.37
C PRO A 176 3.76 0.15 0.47
N GLY A 177 4.08 0.82 1.58
CA GLY A 177 5.14 0.38 2.50
C GLY A 177 4.60 -0.51 3.63
N TYR A 178 3.37 -0.25 4.08
CA TYR A 178 2.71 -1.01 5.14
C TYR A 178 1.20 -1.13 4.91
N VAL A 179 0.61 -2.21 5.43
CA VAL A 179 -0.84 -2.36 5.55
C VAL A 179 -1.19 -2.54 7.03
N ALA A 180 -2.12 -1.74 7.53
CA ALA A 180 -2.63 -1.84 8.88
C ALA A 180 -4.10 -2.28 8.85
N LEU A 181 -4.40 -3.38 9.53
CA LEU A 181 -5.76 -3.84 9.78
C LEU A 181 -6.09 -3.62 11.26
N MET A 182 -7.21 -2.97 11.52
CA MET A 182 -7.68 -2.64 12.86
C MET A 182 -9.02 -3.33 13.11
N ASP A 183 -9.15 -3.98 14.25
CA ASP A 183 -10.40 -4.49 14.80
C ASP A 183 -10.81 -3.55 15.93
N ALA A 184 -11.82 -2.72 15.65
CA ALA A 184 -12.23 -1.68 16.58
C ALA A 184 -12.99 -2.22 17.80
N ASP A 185 -13.54 -3.44 17.75
CA ASP A 185 -14.22 -4.03 18.92
C ASP A 185 -13.20 -4.73 19.82
N LYS A 186 -12.17 -5.34 19.22
CA LYS A 186 -11.09 -6.01 19.98
C LYS A 186 -9.94 -5.08 20.36
N HIS A 187 -9.99 -3.82 19.93
CA HIS A 187 -8.93 -2.82 20.12
C HIS A 187 -7.56 -3.31 19.63
N THR A 188 -7.54 -4.08 18.53
CA THR A 188 -6.28 -4.63 18.01
C THR A 188 -5.92 -4.03 16.67
N ILE A 189 -4.62 -3.80 16.46
CA ILE A 189 -4.06 -3.43 15.17
C ILE A 189 -3.03 -4.48 14.75
N THR A 190 -3.09 -4.88 13.49
CA THR A 190 -2.11 -5.74 12.84
C THR A 190 -1.44 -4.95 11.73
N VAL A 191 -0.14 -4.68 11.87
CA VAL A 191 0.66 -3.99 10.87
C VAL A 191 1.49 -5.00 10.11
N THR A 192 1.35 -5.03 8.79
CA THR A 192 2.11 -5.90 7.89
C THR A 192 3.07 -5.05 7.06
N PRO A 193 4.39 -5.23 7.20
CA PRO A 193 5.38 -4.56 6.36
C PRO A 193 5.37 -5.17 4.95
N LEU A 194 5.43 -4.29 3.94
CA LEU A 194 5.63 -4.66 2.54
C LEU A 194 7.03 -4.30 2.06
N ASP A 195 7.60 -3.23 2.62
CA ASP A 195 9.00 -2.84 2.46
C ASP A 195 9.68 -2.77 3.83
N ARG A 196 10.97 -3.16 3.88
CA ARG A 196 11.81 -3.00 5.08
C ARG A 196 12.43 -1.60 5.10
N THR A 197 12.19 -0.86 6.16
CA THR A 197 12.67 0.51 6.36
C THR A 197 13.54 0.67 7.61
N ALA A 198 13.51 -0.27 8.55
CA ALA A 198 14.33 -0.26 9.76
C ALA A 198 15.82 -0.35 9.42
N THR A 199 16.63 0.36 10.19
CA THR A 199 18.09 0.35 10.09
C THR A 199 18.69 -0.12 11.42
N ALA A 200 20.00 -0.40 11.46
CA ALA A 200 20.67 -0.84 12.69
C ALA A 200 20.55 0.17 13.84
N ASP A 201 20.36 1.45 13.51
CA ASP A 201 20.29 2.59 14.42
C ASP A 201 18.88 3.18 14.57
N LYS A 202 17.88 2.70 13.82
CA LYS A 202 16.52 3.24 13.87
C LYS A 202 15.44 2.16 13.79
N VAL A 203 14.39 2.35 14.57
CA VAL A 203 13.23 1.46 14.63
C VAL A 203 11.97 2.17 14.13
N PRO A 204 11.06 1.45 13.45
CA PRO A 204 9.80 2.03 13.03
C PRO A 204 8.86 2.21 14.22
N GLU A 205 8.20 3.37 14.25
CA GLU A 205 7.16 3.71 15.22
C GLU A 205 5.88 4.09 14.49
N LEU A 206 4.76 3.53 14.95
CA LEU A 206 3.44 3.80 14.40
C LEU A 206 2.80 4.98 15.14
N TRP A 207 2.15 5.86 14.40
CA TRP A 207 1.47 7.04 14.91
C TRP A 207 0.04 7.13 14.38
N LEU A 208 -0.88 7.54 15.25
CA LEU A 208 -2.20 8.01 14.89
C LEU A 208 -2.21 9.54 14.86
N ILE A 209 -2.46 10.11 13.68
CA ILE A 209 -2.57 11.54 13.47
C ILE A 209 -4.05 11.90 13.37
N THR A 210 -4.55 12.69 14.31
CA THR A 210 -5.94 13.15 14.31
C THR A 210 -6.19 14.31 13.34
N PRO A 211 -7.45 14.64 13.02
CA PRO A 211 -7.78 15.74 12.10
C PRO A 211 -7.25 17.12 12.53
N ASP A 212 -7.00 17.30 13.83
CA ASP A 212 -6.36 18.50 14.39
C ASP A 212 -4.81 18.53 14.19
N GLY A 213 -4.25 17.50 13.55
CA GLY A 213 -2.83 17.37 13.24
C GLY A 213 -1.97 16.81 14.36
N LYS A 214 -2.54 16.43 15.52
CA LYS A 214 -1.77 15.87 16.63
C LYS A 214 -1.43 14.40 16.38
N ALA A 215 -0.14 14.07 16.48
CA ALA A 215 0.35 12.70 16.40
C ALA A 215 0.39 12.05 17.79
N HIS A 216 -0.14 10.84 17.89
CA HIS A 216 -0.15 10.04 19.10
C HIS A 216 0.56 8.71 18.82
N SER A 217 1.58 8.39 19.61
CA SER A 217 2.33 7.15 19.44
C SER A 217 1.43 5.95 19.71
N MET A 218 1.49 4.97 18.80
CA MET A 218 0.91 3.64 18.96
C MET A 218 2.00 2.59 19.29
N GLY A 219 3.25 3.05 19.43
CA GLY A 219 4.40 2.23 19.81
C GLY A 219 5.27 1.78 18.64
N THR A 220 6.46 1.32 19.02
CA THR A 220 7.46 0.79 18.08
C THR A 220 7.16 -0.64 17.68
N PHE A 221 7.59 -1.01 16.49
CA PHE A 221 7.47 -2.37 15.98
C PHE A 221 8.70 -2.81 15.20
N ASP A 222 8.73 -4.10 14.89
CA ASP A 222 9.72 -4.76 14.05
C ASP A 222 9.09 -4.89 12.65
N ASP A 223 9.79 -4.48 11.59
CA ASP A 223 9.31 -4.53 10.20
C ASP A 223 9.77 -5.76 9.42
N GLN A 224 10.29 -6.79 10.09
CA GLN A 224 10.64 -8.08 9.47
C GLN A 224 9.41 -8.95 9.20
N ARG A 225 8.32 -8.74 9.94
CA ARG A 225 7.09 -9.56 9.86
C ARG A 225 5.86 -8.80 10.32
N ALA A 226 4.68 -9.37 10.04
CA ALA A 226 3.43 -8.83 10.56
C ALA A 226 3.43 -8.82 12.09
N ARG A 227 3.03 -7.69 12.68
CA ARG A 227 2.95 -7.50 14.13
C ARG A 227 1.55 -7.11 14.56
N ARG A 228 1.00 -7.86 15.52
CA ARG A 228 -0.23 -7.51 16.22
C ARG A 228 0.10 -6.76 17.50
N ALA A 229 -0.59 -5.65 17.74
CA ALA A 229 -0.49 -4.85 18.95
C ALA A 229 -1.89 -4.46 19.44
N GLN A 230 -1.95 -4.10 20.72
CA GLN A 230 -3.13 -3.47 21.31
C GLN A 230 -3.13 -1.98 20.97
N ILE A 231 -4.28 -1.47 20.57
CA ILE A 231 -4.52 -0.05 20.40
C ILE A 231 -4.78 0.50 21.81
N PRO A 232 -4.04 1.52 22.28
CA PRO A 232 -4.29 2.12 23.57
C PRO A 232 -5.74 2.64 23.66
N ASP A 233 -6.45 2.33 24.76
CA ASP A 233 -7.87 2.66 24.92
C ASP A 233 -8.16 4.15 24.74
N GLN A 234 -7.21 5.02 25.12
CA GLN A 234 -7.33 6.47 24.95
C GLN A 234 -7.40 6.90 23.46
N LEU A 235 -6.83 6.11 22.56
CA LEU A 235 -6.81 6.40 21.12
C LEU A 235 -8.02 5.84 20.38
N MET A 236 -8.77 4.92 20.99
CA MET A 236 -9.94 4.29 20.36
C MET A 236 -10.98 5.31 19.86
N PRO A 237 -11.37 6.36 20.62
CA PRO A 237 -12.31 7.37 20.15
C PRO A 237 -11.76 8.24 19.00
N MET A 238 -10.44 8.21 18.78
CA MET A 238 -9.74 9.03 17.79
C MET A 238 -9.59 8.30 16.44
N LEU A 239 -9.82 6.98 16.42
CA LEU A 239 -9.85 6.18 15.20
C LEU A 239 -11.10 6.50 14.38
N SER A 240 -10.88 7.15 13.25
CA SER A 240 -11.94 7.56 12.32
C SER A 240 -11.42 7.59 10.90
N ASN A 241 -12.32 7.68 9.92
CA ASN A 241 -11.95 7.81 8.51
C ASN A 241 -11.23 9.13 8.17
N GLU A 242 -11.21 10.08 9.11
CA GLU A 242 -10.49 11.35 8.98
C GLU A 242 -9.08 11.29 9.61
N ALA A 243 -8.81 10.26 10.41
CA ALA A 243 -7.49 10.05 10.99
C ALA A 243 -6.53 9.41 9.98
N ILE A 244 -5.25 9.67 10.19
CA ILE A 244 -4.14 9.18 9.36
C ILE A 244 -3.23 8.32 10.22
N LEU A 245 -2.81 7.17 9.71
CA LEU A 245 -1.68 6.44 10.27
C LEU A 245 -0.38 6.88 9.60
N ALA A 246 0.68 6.98 10.37
CA ALA A 246 2.02 7.27 9.87
C ALA A 246 3.07 6.37 10.54
N VAL A 247 4.14 6.07 9.81
CA VAL A 247 5.31 5.37 10.34
C VAL A 247 6.52 6.29 10.26
N THR A 248 7.23 6.45 11.37
CA THR A 248 8.51 7.18 11.42
C THR A 248 9.67 6.26 11.79
N LEU A 249 10.89 6.64 11.42
CA LEU A 249 12.12 5.98 11.87
C LEU A 249 12.74 6.72 13.05
N GLU A 250 12.52 6.19 14.24
CA GLU A 250 12.93 6.76 15.53
C GLU A 250 14.20 6.08 16.08
N PRO A 251 14.91 6.70 17.03
CA PRO A 251 16.00 6.01 17.75
C PRO A 251 15.53 4.74 18.48
N PRO A 252 16.44 3.85 18.89
CA PRO A 252 16.08 2.67 19.68
C PRO A 252 15.36 3.09 20.97
N GLY A 253 14.18 2.51 21.21
CA GLY A 253 13.29 2.90 22.30
C GLY A 253 12.13 3.83 21.88
N GLY A 254 12.13 4.30 20.63
CA GLY A 254 11.09 5.15 20.05
C GLY A 254 11.37 6.65 20.20
N ALA A 255 10.37 7.43 19.84
CA ALA A 255 10.38 8.89 19.89
C ALA A 255 10.56 9.42 21.32
N PRO A 256 11.63 10.20 21.57
CA PRO A 256 11.83 10.84 22.87
C PRO A 256 10.65 11.74 23.24
N GLY A 257 10.07 11.52 24.43
CA GLY A 257 8.97 12.34 24.93
C GLY A 257 7.62 12.15 24.23
N GLY A 258 7.48 11.11 23.38
CA GLY A 258 6.22 10.78 22.71
C GLY A 258 5.84 11.74 21.58
N VAL A 259 6.82 12.46 21.03
CA VAL A 259 6.66 13.35 19.87
C VAL A 259 7.49 12.80 18.73
N ALA A 260 6.89 12.59 17.56
CA ALA A 260 7.59 12.09 16.38
C ALA A 260 8.83 12.96 16.07
N THR A 261 10.02 12.37 16.11
CA THR A 261 11.29 13.03 15.81
C THR A 261 11.97 12.50 14.55
N GLY A 262 11.57 11.29 14.14
CA GLY A 262 12.09 10.54 13.02
C GLY A 262 11.52 10.99 11.69
N THR A 263 12.19 10.55 10.63
CA THR A 263 11.71 10.74 9.26
C THR A 263 10.44 9.93 9.05
N VAL A 264 9.39 10.54 8.51
CA VAL A 264 8.19 9.82 8.08
C VAL A 264 8.54 8.99 6.85
N VAL A 265 8.37 7.68 6.94
CA VAL A 265 8.66 6.75 5.84
C VAL A 265 7.41 6.24 5.14
N ALA A 266 6.26 6.28 5.81
CA ALA A 266 4.98 5.94 5.20
C ALA A 266 3.80 6.62 5.91
N LYS A 267 2.70 6.85 5.18
CA LYS A 267 1.44 7.37 5.74
C LYS A 267 0.21 6.95 4.94
N GLY A 268 -0.95 6.85 5.58
CA GLY A 268 -2.19 6.45 4.94
C GLY A 268 -3.42 6.84 5.75
N GLY A 269 -4.52 7.14 5.08
CA GLY A 269 -5.81 7.36 5.73
C GLY A 269 -6.40 6.05 6.24
N ILE A 270 -7.28 6.13 7.24
CA ILE A 270 -8.04 4.98 7.74
C ILE A 270 -9.36 4.88 6.99
N SER A 271 -9.82 3.66 6.73
CA SER A 271 -11.12 3.39 6.11
C SER A 271 -11.83 2.25 6.82
N THR A 272 -13.04 2.51 7.28
CA THR A 272 -13.94 1.46 7.77
C THR A 272 -14.37 0.54 6.64
N LEU A 273 -14.16 -0.75 6.81
CA LEU A 273 -14.73 -1.79 5.97
C LEU A 273 -16.19 -2.00 6.40
N ALA A 274 -17.12 -1.71 5.51
CA ALA A 274 -18.51 -2.11 5.71
C ALA A 274 -18.59 -3.64 5.53
N MET A 275 -18.53 -4.37 6.64
CA MET A 275 -18.82 -5.80 6.64
C MET A 275 -20.34 -5.95 6.50
N ALA A 276 -20.80 -6.62 5.44
CA ALA A 276 -22.21 -6.91 5.26
C ALA A 276 -22.71 -7.77 6.45
N PRO A 277 -23.95 -7.53 6.94
CA PRO A 277 -24.51 -8.23 8.08
C PRO A 277 -24.73 -9.73 7.83
#